data_AF-A0A7V9KKT9-F1
#
_entry.id   AF-A0A7V9KKT9-F1
#
_cell.length_a   1.000
_cell.length_b   1.000
_cell.length_c   1.000
_cell.angle_alpha   90.00
_cell.angle_beta   90.00
_cell.angle_gamma   90.00
#
_symmetry.space_group_name_H-M   'P 1'
#
loop_
_entity.id
_entity.type
_entity.pdbx_description
1 polymer ?
#
loop_
_entity_poly.entity_id
_entity_poly.type
_entity_poly.pdbx_seq_one_letter_code
_entity_poly.pdbx_strand_id
1 'polypeptide(L)'
;MLRWLLSLLVSAAALCTPAHSSAEPVAPADFFGVNASSNDPADFVGMAKADAGITRAVFPFQVIKQGRHMPYYWDYSDNIVGQTADNGLDLIPILYGAPPWISEDLNTTPLRGESKQAWRDLLIAIVDRYGPDGTYWSLNPYVPYRPISTWQIWNEPNSITWWGPRPR
;
A
#
# COMPACT_ATOMS: atom_id res chain seq x y z
N MET A 1 36.64 50.24 40.64
CA MET A 1 36.77 49.75 39.24
C MET A 1 36.72 48.23 39.11
N LEU A 2 37.12 47.45 40.12
CA LEU A 2 37.14 45.97 40.05
C LEU A 2 35.76 45.27 40.16
N ARG A 3 34.74 45.96 40.69
CA ARG A 3 33.37 45.41 40.88
C ARG A 3 32.53 45.33 39.60
N TRP A 4 32.89 46.10 38.56
CA TRP A 4 32.14 46.15 37.29
C TRP A 4 32.67 45.18 36.23
N LEU A 5 33.91 44.68 36.41
CA LEU A 5 34.54 43.72 35.49
C LEU A 5 34.07 42.28 35.71
N LEU A 6 33.70 41.91 36.94
CA LEU A 6 33.14 40.57 37.23
C LEU A 6 31.69 40.40 36.72
N SER A 7 30.90 41.47 36.66
CA SER A 7 29.52 41.43 36.17
C SER A 7 29.43 41.24 34.64
N LEU A 8 30.44 41.68 33.90
CA LEU A 8 30.51 41.52 32.44
C LEU A 8 30.96 40.11 32.02
N LEU A 9 31.74 39.41 32.85
CA LEU A 9 32.20 38.05 32.57
C LEU A 9 31.12 36.98 32.83
N VAL A 10 30.19 37.22 33.77
CA VAL A 10 29.05 36.29 34.00
C VAL A 10 27.98 36.42 32.91
N SER A 11 27.77 37.62 32.35
CA SER A 11 26.80 37.83 31.27
C SER A 11 27.26 37.28 29.91
N ALA A 12 28.58 37.14 29.68
CA ALA A 12 29.12 36.60 28.43
C ALA A 12 29.05 35.06 28.35
N ALA A 13 29.04 34.36 29.49
CA ALA A 13 28.96 32.90 29.52
C ALA A 13 27.52 32.36 29.34
N ALA A 14 26.49 33.19 29.53
CA ALA A 14 25.09 32.80 29.38
C ALA A 14 24.57 32.83 27.93
N LEU A 15 25.36 33.36 26.98
CA LEU A 15 24.99 33.52 25.57
C LEU A 15 25.54 32.43 24.64
N CYS A 16 26.25 31.44 25.19
CA CYS A 16 26.80 30.30 24.45
C CYS A 16 26.14 28.97 24.90
N THR A 17 24.86 28.97 25.24
CA THR A 17 24.11 27.71 25.20
C THR A 17 24.00 27.32 23.73
N PRO A 18 24.53 26.17 23.29
CA PRO A 18 24.25 25.69 21.94
C PRO A 18 22.73 25.60 21.83
N ALA A 19 22.16 26.40 20.95
CA ALA A 19 20.78 26.21 20.53
C ALA A 19 20.70 24.74 20.12
N HIS A 20 19.93 23.95 20.86
CA HIS A 20 19.56 22.63 20.39
C HIS A 20 18.74 22.91 19.13
N SER A 21 19.38 22.80 17.97
CA SER A 21 18.67 22.60 16.73
C SER A 21 18.00 21.24 16.92
N SER A 22 16.76 21.26 17.41
CA SER A 22 15.88 20.12 17.25
C SER A 22 15.85 19.87 15.76
N ALA A 23 16.44 18.76 15.31
CA ALA A 23 16.26 18.32 13.95
C ALA A 23 14.74 18.30 13.69
N GLU A 24 14.31 18.89 12.58
CA GLU A 24 12.94 18.74 12.10
C GLU A 24 12.57 17.25 12.15
N PRO A 25 11.42 16.86 12.70
CA PRO A 25 11.02 15.46 12.73
C PRO A 25 11.05 14.91 11.31
N VAL A 26 11.94 13.95 11.06
CA VAL A 26 11.97 13.25 9.78
C VAL A 26 10.71 12.40 9.72
N ALA A 27 9.87 12.65 8.71
CA ALA A 27 8.68 11.85 8.50
C ALA A 27 9.08 10.38 8.29
N PRO A 28 8.31 9.41 8.84
CA PRO A 28 8.49 8.01 8.51
C PRO A 28 8.47 7.78 6.99
N ALA A 29 9.20 6.78 6.50
CA ALA A 29 9.26 6.46 5.07
C ALA A 29 7.87 6.16 4.48
N ASP A 30 6.95 5.64 5.30
CA ASP A 30 5.58 5.29 4.95
C ASP A 30 4.59 6.47 5.08
N PHE A 31 5.06 7.68 5.41
CA PHE A 31 4.22 8.87 5.51
C PHE A 31 3.67 9.34 4.16
N PHE A 32 4.47 9.19 3.09
CA PHE A 32 4.08 9.57 1.73
C PHE A 32 4.05 8.35 0.81
N GLY A 33 3.02 8.30 -0.04
CA GLY A 33 2.85 7.23 -1.00
C GLY A 33 2.20 7.68 -2.31
N VAL A 34 2.28 6.82 -3.32
CA VAL A 34 1.83 7.09 -4.67
C VAL A 34 0.67 6.15 -5.04
N ASN A 35 -0.34 6.66 -5.73
CA ASN A 35 -1.34 5.80 -6.38
C ASN A 35 -0.83 5.41 -7.76
N ALA A 36 -0.68 4.11 -8.01
CA ALA A 36 -0.28 3.58 -9.30
C ALA A 36 -1.49 3.55 -10.25
N SER A 37 -1.43 4.35 -11.32
CA SER A 37 -2.38 4.28 -12.45
C SER A 37 -1.94 3.29 -13.54
N SER A 38 -0.67 2.89 -13.49
CA SER A 38 0.03 1.95 -14.36
C SER A 38 0.93 1.08 -13.47
N ASN A 39 1.23 -0.15 -13.92
CA ASN A 39 2.12 -1.06 -13.21
C ASN A 39 3.39 -1.33 -14.04
N ASP A 40 3.90 -0.32 -14.75
CA ASP A 40 5.15 -0.43 -15.49
C ASP A 40 6.34 -0.58 -14.52
N PRO A 41 7.27 -1.52 -14.74
CA PRO A 41 8.49 -1.65 -13.94
C PRO A 41 9.25 -0.34 -13.69
N ALA A 42 9.29 0.56 -14.69
CA ALA A 42 9.97 1.84 -14.58
C ALA A 42 9.29 2.79 -13.57
N ASP A 43 7.98 2.67 -13.38
CA ASP A 43 7.23 3.49 -12.42
C ASP A 43 7.64 3.16 -10.98
N PHE A 44 7.81 1.88 -10.64
CA PHE A 44 8.26 1.46 -9.30
C PHE A 44 9.67 1.96 -8.98
N VAL A 45 10.58 1.90 -9.96
CA VAL A 45 11.94 2.48 -9.83
C VAL A 45 11.86 4.00 -9.63
N GLY A 46 10.96 4.67 -10.34
CA GLY A 46 10.71 6.10 -10.19
C GLY A 46 10.19 6.46 -8.79
N MET A 47 9.22 5.69 -8.27
CA MET A 47 8.68 5.86 -6.92
C MET A 47 9.76 5.71 -5.86
N ALA A 48 10.60 4.67 -5.96
CA ALA A 48 11.70 4.46 -5.02
C ALA A 48 12.74 5.59 -5.06
N LYS A 49 13.08 6.10 -6.25
CA LYS A 49 13.97 7.27 -6.40
C LYS A 49 13.38 8.56 -5.84
N ALA A 50 12.05 8.65 -5.80
CA ALA A 50 11.33 9.77 -5.23
C ALA A 50 11.08 9.63 -3.71
N ASP A 51 11.64 8.59 -3.07
CA ASP A 51 11.49 8.29 -1.65
C ASP A 51 10.02 8.08 -1.22
N ALA A 52 9.20 7.53 -2.13
CA ALA A 52 7.88 7.04 -1.75
C ALA A 52 8.03 5.70 -1.02
N GLY A 53 7.52 5.57 0.20
CA GLY A 53 7.58 4.30 0.93
C GLY A 53 6.41 3.38 0.66
N ILE A 54 5.27 3.90 0.20
CA ILE A 54 4.07 3.12 -0.10
C ILE A 54 3.61 3.35 -1.54
N THR A 55 3.14 2.29 -2.20
CA THR A 55 2.28 2.42 -3.37
C THR A 55 0.92 1.75 -3.17
N ARG A 56 -0.10 2.32 -3.79
CA ARG A 56 -1.47 1.78 -3.80
C ARG A 56 -1.81 1.33 -5.22
N ALA A 57 -2.17 0.06 -5.38
CA ALA A 57 -2.44 -0.54 -6.69
C ALA A 57 -3.74 -1.36 -6.69
N VAL A 58 -4.38 -1.42 -7.85
CA VAL A 58 -5.66 -2.11 -8.04
C VAL A 58 -5.45 -3.60 -8.30
N PHE A 59 -6.15 -4.44 -7.54
CA PHE A 59 -6.29 -5.90 -7.69
C PHE A 59 -7.75 -6.24 -8.09
N PRO A 60 -8.10 -6.21 -9.39
CA PRO A 60 -9.47 -6.46 -9.82
C PRO A 60 -9.82 -7.94 -9.68
N PHE A 61 -10.99 -8.24 -9.11
CA PHE A 61 -11.43 -9.63 -8.93
C PHE A 61 -11.42 -10.41 -10.26
N GLN A 62 -11.99 -9.84 -11.32
CA GLN A 62 -12.08 -10.51 -12.62
C GLN A 62 -10.74 -10.81 -13.29
N VAL A 63 -9.69 -10.05 -12.96
CA VAL A 63 -8.33 -10.30 -13.48
C VAL A 63 -7.70 -11.49 -12.76
N ILE A 64 -7.90 -11.57 -11.44
CA ILE A 64 -7.32 -12.63 -10.59
C ILE A 64 -8.13 -13.93 -10.68
N LYS A 65 -9.43 -13.88 -10.93
CA LYS A 65 -10.31 -15.05 -11.00
C LYS A 65 -11.27 -14.92 -12.18
N GLN A 66 -10.85 -15.46 -13.32
CA GLN A 66 -11.49 -15.26 -14.62
C GLN A 66 -12.72 -16.16 -14.85
N GLY A 67 -12.91 -17.21 -14.05
CA GLY A 67 -14.04 -18.14 -14.21
C GLY A 67 -14.28 -19.00 -12.98
N ARG A 68 -15.53 -19.48 -12.83
CA ARG A 68 -16.01 -20.25 -11.67
C ARG A 68 -15.10 -21.43 -11.33
N HIS A 69 -14.77 -22.23 -12.33
CA HIS A 69 -13.97 -23.45 -12.20
C HIS A 69 -12.53 -23.29 -12.69
N MET A 70 -12.12 -22.07 -13.07
CA MET A 70 -10.74 -21.78 -13.47
C MET A 70 -9.85 -21.62 -12.25
N PRO A 71 -8.54 -21.89 -12.31
CA PRO A 71 -7.63 -21.52 -11.24
C PRO A 71 -7.58 -19.99 -11.05
N TYR A 72 -6.97 -19.54 -9.95
CA TYR A 72 -6.57 -18.15 -9.82
C TYR A 72 -5.43 -17.83 -10.79
N TYR A 73 -5.49 -16.64 -11.39
CA TYR A 73 -4.51 -16.13 -12.33
C TYR A 73 -3.64 -15.08 -11.64
N TRP A 74 -2.45 -15.50 -11.22
CA TRP A 74 -1.62 -14.70 -10.32
C TRP A 74 -0.64 -13.76 -11.01
N ASP A 75 -0.33 -13.95 -12.30
CA ASP A 75 0.72 -13.20 -13.00
C ASP A 75 0.63 -11.69 -12.80
N TYR A 76 -0.59 -11.14 -12.89
CA TYR A 76 -0.84 -9.70 -12.73
C TYR A 76 -0.46 -9.21 -11.32
N SER A 77 -0.98 -9.85 -10.28
CA SER A 77 -0.72 -9.44 -8.89
C SER A 77 0.68 -9.83 -8.42
N ASP A 78 1.22 -10.96 -8.88
CA ASP A 78 2.60 -11.39 -8.63
C ASP A 78 3.61 -10.37 -9.15
N ASN A 79 3.39 -9.88 -10.38
CA ASN A 79 4.26 -8.87 -10.97
C ASN A 79 4.27 -7.60 -10.12
N ILE A 80 3.11 -7.11 -9.69
CA ILE A 80 3.03 -5.92 -8.82
C ILE A 80 3.75 -6.18 -7.49
N VAL A 81 3.45 -7.30 -6.82
CA VAL A 81 4.04 -7.63 -5.51
C VAL A 81 5.57 -7.76 -5.61
N GLY A 82 6.06 -8.45 -6.63
CA GLY A 82 7.50 -8.57 -6.90
C GLY A 82 8.16 -7.22 -7.13
N GLN A 83 7.58 -6.39 -8.01
CA GLN A 83 8.15 -5.08 -8.31
C GLN A 83 8.14 -4.13 -7.11
N THR A 84 7.07 -4.14 -6.29
CA THR A 84 7.07 -3.35 -5.06
C THR A 84 8.12 -3.84 -4.08
N ALA A 85 8.25 -5.16 -3.91
CA ALA A 85 9.23 -5.75 -3.00
C ALA A 85 10.67 -5.44 -3.42
N ASP A 86 10.99 -5.60 -4.70
CA ASP A 86 12.31 -5.34 -5.28
C ASP A 86 12.72 -3.86 -5.16
N ASN A 87 11.75 -2.94 -5.20
CA ASN A 87 11.97 -1.50 -5.10
C ASN A 87 11.80 -0.94 -3.68
N GLY A 88 11.62 -1.82 -2.68
CA GLY A 88 11.52 -1.41 -1.29
C GLY A 88 10.24 -0.65 -0.92
N LEU A 89 9.20 -0.80 -1.73
CA LEU A 89 7.89 -0.17 -1.56
C LEU A 89 6.96 -1.11 -0.79
N ASP A 90 6.26 -0.59 0.20
CA ASP A 90 5.11 -1.28 0.79
C ASP A 90 3.90 -1.14 -0.14
N LEU A 91 3.08 -2.18 -0.20
CA LEU A 91 1.93 -2.25 -1.11
C LEU A 91 0.62 -2.23 -0.34
N ILE A 92 -0.28 -1.31 -0.71
CA ILE A 92 -1.70 -1.35 -0.33
C ILE A 92 -2.51 -1.78 -1.56
N PRO A 93 -2.84 -3.07 -1.70
CA PRO A 93 -3.72 -3.51 -2.77
C PRO A 93 -5.17 -3.08 -2.49
N ILE A 94 -5.85 -2.66 -3.55
CA ILE A 94 -7.27 -2.34 -3.54
C ILE A 94 -8.01 -3.47 -4.23
N LEU A 95 -8.85 -4.16 -3.49
CA LEU A 95 -9.68 -5.21 -4.05
C LEU A 95 -11.07 -4.66 -4.37
N TYR A 96 -11.52 -4.80 -5.60
CA TYR A 96 -12.90 -4.49 -6.00
C TYR A 96 -13.37 -5.34 -7.19
N GLY A 97 -14.65 -5.18 -7.54
CA GLY A 97 -15.32 -5.92 -8.60
C GLY A 97 -16.16 -7.10 -8.13
N ALA A 98 -16.80 -7.74 -9.10
CA ALA A 98 -17.58 -8.95 -8.95
C ALA A 98 -16.92 -10.13 -9.68
N PRO A 99 -17.32 -11.37 -9.40
CA PRO A 99 -16.88 -12.49 -10.20
C PRO A 99 -17.43 -12.33 -11.64
N PRO A 100 -16.62 -12.55 -12.68
CA PRO A 100 -17.03 -12.28 -14.06
C PRO A 100 -18.18 -13.19 -14.55
N TRP A 101 -18.39 -14.34 -13.91
CA TRP A 101 -19.54 -15.21 -14.18
C TRP A 101 -20.84 -14.77 -13.50
N ILE A 102 -20.80 -13.71 -12.69
CA ILE A 102 -21.98 -13.05 -12.10
C ILE A 102 -22.24 -11.71 -12.81
N SER A 103 -21.20 -10.92 -13.03
CA SER A 103 -21.30 -9.62 -13.71
C SER A 103 -19.93 -9.21 -14.26
N GLU A 104 -19.92 -8.67 -15.48
CA GLU A 104 -18.74 -8.01 -16.07
C GLU A 104 -18.66 -6.52 -15.67
N ASP A 105 -19.70 -5.97 -15.03
CA ASP A 105 -19.66 -4.61 -14.49
C ASP A 105 -18.82 -4.59 -13.20
N LEU A 106 -17.64 -3.97 -13.30
CA LEU A 106 -16.68 -3.76 -12.21
C LEU A 106 -17.27 -3.03 -10.99
N ASN A 107 -18.36 -2.29 -11.16
CA ASN A 107 -19.01 -1.58 -10.06
C ASN A 107 -20.01 -2.47 -9.31
N THR A 108 -20.30 -3.68 -9.81
CA THR A 108 -21.18 -4.63 -9.12
C THR A 108 -20.54 -5.10 -7.81
N THR A 109 -21.22 -4.87 -6.71
CA THR A 109 -20.77 -5.25 -5.38
C THR A 109 -20.96 -6.74 -5.11
N PRO A 110 -19.98 -7.43 -4.51
CA PRO A 110 -20.06 -8.86 -4.30
C PRO A 110 -20.64 -9.21 -2.91
N LEU A 111 -21.79 -8.62 -2.57
CA LEU A 111 -22.33 -8.68 -1.20
C LEU A 111 -23.47 -9.68 -1.02
N ARG A 112 -23.89 -10.38 -2.08
CA ARG A 112 -25.07 -11.26 -2.07
C ARG A 112 -24.82 -12.59 -2.78
N GLY A 113 -25.59 -13.60 -2.36
CA GLY A 113 -25.64 -14.92 -2.99
C GLY A 113 -24.25 -15.52 -3.21
N GLU A 114 -24.07 -16.11 -4.38
CA GLU A 114 -22.81 -16.71 -4.79
C GLU A 114 -21.66 -15.72 -4.87
N SER A 115 -21.92 -14.49 -5.32
CA SER A 115 -20.90 -13.44 -5.43
C SER A 115 -20.23 -13.16 -4.08
N LYS A 116 -21.01 -13.18 -2.99
CA LYS A 116 -20.49 -13.05 -1.62
C LYS A 116 -19.54 -14.17 -1.21
N GLN A 117 -19.85 -15.40 -1.62
CA GLN A 117 -18.99 -16.54 -1.31
C GLN A 117 -17.70 -16.44 -2.11
N ALA A 118 -17.80 -16.23 -3.42
CA ALA A 118 -16.64 -16.10 -4.30
C ALA A 118 -15.72 -14.93 -3.90
N TRP A 119 -16.29 -13.83 -3.39
CA TRP A 119 -15.51 -12.73 -2.81
C TRP A 119 -14.74 -13.13 -1.57
N ARG A 120 -15.38 -13.82 -0.61
CA ARG A 120 -14.68 -14.33 0.57
C ARG A 120 -13.55 -15.28 0.19
N ASP A 121 -13.81 -16.16 -0.77
CA ASP A 121 -12.81 -17.13 -1.23
C ASP A 121 -11.60 -16.42 -1.86
N LEU A 122 -11.82 -15.34 -2.62
CA LEU A 122 -10.75 -14.48 -3.15
C LEU A 122 -9.95 -13.81 -2.03
N LEU A 123 -10.62 -13.20 -1.04
CA LEU A 123 -9.95 -12.52 0.06
C LEU A 123 -9.07 -13.48 0.86
N ILE A 124 -9.52 -14.71 1.08
CA ILE A 124 -8.71 -15.75 1.73
C ILE A 124 -7.52 -16.11 0.84
N ALA A 125 -7.76 -16.43 -0.44
CA ALA A 125 -6.71 -16.85 -1.36
C ALA A 125 -5.61 -15.80 -1.54
N ILE A 126 -5.96 -14.51 -1.53
CA ILE A 126 -4.98 -13.44 -1.72
C ILE A 126 -4.12 -13.21 -0.48
N VAL A 127 -4.69 -13.37 0.73
CA VAL A 127 -3.96 -13.30 1.99
C VAL A 127 -3.05 -14.52 2.13
N ASP A 128 -3.55 -15.73 1.81
CA ASP A 128 -2.75 -16.96 1.78
C ASP A 128 -1.61 -16.92 0.75
N ARG A 129 -1.73 -16.05 -0.26
CA ARG A 129 -0.69 -15.85 -1.26
C ARG A 129 0.36 -14.82 -0.85
N TYR A 130 -0.05 -13.64 -0.41
CA TYR A 130 0.85 -12.49 -0.25
C TYR A 130 1.03 -12.00 1.19
N GLY A 131 0.28 -12.55 2.15
CA GLY A 131 0.46 -12.26 3.58
C GLY A 131 1.78 -12.79 4.15
N PRO A 132 2.00 -12.66 5.47
CA PRO A 132 3.26 -13.08 6.12
C PRO A 132 3.64 -14.53 5.84
N ASP A 133 2.68 -15.46 5.94
CA ASP A 133 2.90 -16.88 5.65
C ASP A 133 2.62 -17.25 4.18
N GLY A 134 2.67 -16.23 3.30
CA GLY A 134 2.19 -16.30 1.94
C GLY A 134 2.98 -17.26 1.05
N THR A 135 2.27 -18.05 0.24
CA THR A 135 2.88 -18.96 -0.74
C THR A 135 3.74 -18.26 -1.80
N TYR A 136 3.50 -16.98 -2.08
CA TYR A 136 4.35 -16.21 -3.00
C TYR A 136 5.79 -16.13 -2.50
N TRP A 137 5.99 -15.92 -1.19
CA TRP A 137 7.32 -15.74 -0.61
C TRP A 137 8.14 -17.02 -0.60
N SER A 138 7.50 -18.16 -0.33
CA SER A 138 8.18 -19.47 -0.37
C SER A 138 8.54 -19.90 -1.79
N LEU A 139 7.72 -19.54 -2.78
CA LEU A 139 7.97 -19.82 -4.20
C LEU A 139 8.99 -18.86 -4.83
N ASN A 140 9.22 -17.68 -4.24
CA ASN A 140 10.10 -16.63 -4.77
C ASN A 140 11.17 -16.21 -3.74
N PRO A 141 12.10 -17.10 -3.34
CA PRO A 141 13.06 -16.85 -2.26
C PRO A 141 14.09 -15.75 -2.57
N TYR A 142 14.20 -15.30 -3.82
CA TYR A 142 15.12 -14.24 -4.23
C TYR A 142 14.49 -12.85 -4.23
N VAL A 143 13.16 -12.76 -4.12
CA VAL A 143 12.45 -11.49 -3.97
C VAL A 143 12.58 -11.03 -2.51
N PRO A 144 12.90 -9.76 -2.23
CA PRO A 144 12.93 -9.26 -0.86
C PRO A 144 11.61 -9.53 -0.13
N TYR A 145 11.70 -10.11 1.06
CA TYR A 145 10.52 -10.45 1.84
C TYR A 145 9.81 -9.18 2.36
N ARG A 146 8.66 -8.86 1.77
CA ARG A 146 7.81 -7.71 2.13
C ARG A 146 6.32 -8.09 2.06
N PRO A 147 5.82 -8.89 3.02
CA PRO A 147 4.44 -9.36 3.02
C PRO A 147 3.44 -8.22 3.13
N ILE A 148 2.30 -8.36 2.46
CA ILE A 148 1.21 -7.39 2.53
C ILE A 148 0.53 -7.49 3.90
N SER A 149 0.57 -6.41 4.66
CA SER A 149 -0.03 -6.29 6.00
C SER A 149 -1.32 -5.44 6.01
N THR A 150 -1.51 -4.61 4.99
CA THR A 150 -2.63 -3.68 4.89
C THR A 150 -3.40 -3.92 3.59
N TRP A 151 -4.72 -4.04 3.68
CA TRP A 151 -5.58 -4.36 2.55
C TRP A 151 -6.72 -3.34 2.46
N GLN A 152 -6.91 -2.75 1.29
CA GLN A 152 -8.09 -1.92 1.05
C GLN A 152 -9.20 -2.74 0.40
N ILE A 153 -10.36 -2.74 1.05
CA ILE A 153 -11.59 -3.36 0.54
C ILE A 153 -12.45 -2.29 -0.12
N TRP A 154 -12.65 -2.45 -1.42
CA TRP A 154 -13.44 -1.58 -2.28
C TRP A 154 -12.86 -0.15 -2.46
N ASN A 155 -13.49 0.64 -3.33
CA ASN A 155 -13.23 2.06 -3.52
C ASN A 155 -14.53 2.86 -3.60
N GLU A 156 -14.63 3.95 -2.85
CA GLU A 156 -15.76 4.90 -2.90
C GLU A 156 -17.16 4.26 -2.80
N PRO A 157 -17.48 3.56 -1.69
CA PRO A 157 -18.78 2.90 -1.54
C PRO A 157 -19.98 3.85 -1.48
N ASN A 158 -19.73 5.14 -1.26
CA ASN A 158 -20.72 6.21 -1.30
C ASN A 158 -20.99 6.74 -2.72
N SER A 159 -20.19 6.33 -3.71
CA SER A 159 -20.32 6.82 -5.09
C SER A 159 -21.42 6.09 -5.84
N ILE A 160 -22.26 6.84 -6.56
CA ILE A 160 -23.24 6.27 -7.49
C ILE A 160 -22.59 5.60 -8.72
N THR A 161 -21.32 5.90 -8.97
CA THR A 161 -20.53 5.33 -10.07
C THR A 161 -19.86 4.03 -9.64
N TRP A 162 -19.26 4.01 -8.45
CA TRP A 162 -18.39 2.90 -8.01
C TRP A 162 -19.07 1.90 -7.07
N TRP A 163 -20.40 1.99 -6.86
CA TRP A 163 -21.14 1.06 -6.00
C TRP A 163 -22.49 0.66 -6.60
N GLY A 164 -22.53 -0.57 -7.14
CA GLY A 164 -23.70 -1.19 -7.76
C GLY A 164 -24.23 -2.39 -6.95
N PRO A 165 -25.55 -2.53 -6.71
CA PRO A 165 -26.59 -1.56 -7.01
C PRO A 165 -26.44 -0.30 -6.15
N ARG A 166 -26.98 0.84 -6.63
CA ARG A 166 -26.83 2.16 -5.98
C ARG A 166 -26.99 2.07 -4.46
N PRO A 167 -26.11 2.71 -3.68
CA PRO A 167 -26.30 2.83 -2.23
C PRO A 167 -27.68 3.43 -1.95
N ARG A 168 -28.37 2.92 -0.92
CA ARG A 168 -29.62 3.53 -0.45
C ARG A 168 -29.33 4.75 0.39
#